data_AF-A0A931TU03-F1
#
_entry.id   AF-A0A931TU03-F1
#
_cell.length_a   1.000
_cell.length_b   1.000
_cell.length_c   1.000
_cell.angle_alpha   90.00
_cell.angle_beta   90.00
_cell.angle_gamma   90.00
#
_symmetry.space_group_name_H-M   'P 1'
#
loop_
_entity.id
_entity.type
_entity.pdbx_description
1 polymer ?
#
loop_
_entity_poly.entity_id
_entity_poly.type
_entity_poly.pdbx_seq_one_letter_code
_entity_poly.pdbx_strand_id
1 'polypeptide(L)'
;MKKILAFYLYGNFHLSLCGFVLSYGFQNYFLKTSTVFLSTFVSIAIFIMYYIQQTFWHNINDENSDQTNWLLHNKKIFDKIFVGLFIIEIFLFFKLTFSFVQIIFLAFLSIISILYVFPRKSALRNIPYLKNFIISAIWTGTLFILPSIENFFSNNLWQVYSAFFIFYFLLTVIFDIKDNEKDSIKTFANLLGKKMQLLLHFLNIFLLFGFYLTPFFKDLKPEIFFINLYIYFLIRFIGKPNKLLYYHGLIDLSSLLLGLILYLK
;
A
#
# COMPACT_ATOMS: atom_id res chain seq x y z
N MET A 1 -10.11 21.08 13.46
CA MET A 1 -9.13 20.53 12.50
C MET A 1 -8.42 19.26 12.98
N LYS A 2 -7.77 19.23 14.18
CA LYS A 2 -7.03 18.03 14.64
C LYS A 2 -7.86 16.72 14.68
N LYS A 3 -9.12 16.76 15.13
CA LYS A 3 -10.00 15.57 15.19
C LYS A 3 -10.39 15.01 13.82
N ILE A 4 -10.65 15.87 12.82
CA ILE A 4 -11.00 15.45 11.45
C ILE A 4 -9.77 14.82 10.79
N LEU A 5 -8.60 15.45 10.93
CA LEU A 5 -7.35 14.91 10.40
C LEU A 5 -6.99 13.57 11.06
N ALA A 6 -7.18 13.46 12.38
CA ALA A 6 -7.03 12.20 13.11
C ALA A 6 -8.00 11.13 12.60
N PHE A 7 -9.28 11.47 12.40
CA PHE A 7 -10.27 10.54 11.85
C PHE A 7 -9.86 10.03 10.46
N TYR A 8 -9.39 10.92 9.59
CA TYR A 8 -8.95 10.57 8.24
C TYR A 8 -7.68 9.71 8.21
N LEU A 9 -6.65 10.09 8.98
CA LEU A 9 -5.36 9.39 9.00
C LEU A 9 -5.41 8.12 9.85
N TYR A 10 -5.87 8.21 11.10
CA TYR A 10 -5.93 7.06 12.01
C TYR A 10 -6.97 6.04 11.59
N GLY A 11 -8.04 6.47 10.92
CA GLY A 11 -9.04 5.57 10.35
C GLY A 11 -8.60 4.84 9.08
N ASN A 12 -7.39 5.09 8.56
CA ASN A 12 -6.88 4.53 7.30
C ASN A 12 -7.68 4.95 6.04
N PHE A 13 -8.52 5.98 6.11
CA PHE A 13 -9.22 6.53 4.94
C PHE A 13 -8.24 7.07 3.90
N HIS A 14 -7.11 7.62 4.35
CA HIS A 14 -6.05 8.07 3.48
C HIS A 14 -5.47 6.94 2.62
N LEU A 15 -5.13 5.80 3.24
CA LEU A 15 -4.61 4.62 2.53
C LEU A 15 -5.61 4.06 1.53
N SER A 16 -6.88 3.97 1.94
CA SER A 16 -7.97 3.55 1.06
C SER A 16 -8.09 4.48 -0.16
N LEU A 17 -8.06 5.80 0.05
CA LEU A 17 -8.09 6.78 -1.04
C LEU A 17 -6.88 6.66 -1.98
N CYS A 18 -5.68 6.42 -1.43
CA CYS A 18 -4.48 6.18 -2.24
C CYS A 18 -4.67 4.95 -3.14
N GLY A 19 -5.22 3.86 -2.58
CA GLY A 19 -5.54 2.64 -3.33
C GLY A 19 -6.56 2.89 -4.44
N PHE A 20 -7.64 3.63 -4.15
CA PHE A 20 -8.64 4.02 -5.15
C PHE A 20 -8.00 4.77 -6.32
N VAL A 21 -7.34 5.89 -6.03
CA VAL A 21 -6.81 6.81 -7.05
C VAL A 21 -5.74 6.12 -7.89
N LEU A 22 -4.89 5.32 -7.26
CA LEU A 22 -3.82 4.61 -7.96
C LEU A 22 -4.33 3.46 -8.82
N SER A 23 -5.29 2.66 -8.32
CA SER A 23 -5.92 1.60 -9.12
C SER A 23 -6.69 2.19 -10.31
N TYR A 24 -7.42 3.29 -10.08
CA TYR A 24 -8.22 3.94 -11.13
C TYR A 24 -7.33 4.60 -12.18
N GLY A 25 -6.28 5.32 -11.75
CA GLY A 25 -5.29 5.90 -12.64
C GLY A 25 -4.55 4.85 -13.46
N PHE A 26 -4.15 3.73 -12.85
CA PHE A 26 -3.52 2.62 -13.58
C PHE A 26 -4.43 2.04 -14.67
N GLN A 27 -5.68 1.75 -14.31
CA GLN A 27 -6.72 1.29 -15.23
C GLN A 27 -6.89 2.25 -16.43
N ASN A 28 -7.02 3.55 -16.14
CA ASN A 28 -7.17 4.59 -17.16
C ASN A 28 -5.96 4.68 -18.10
N TYR A 29 -4.75 4.74 -17.54
CA TYR A 29 -3.54 4.96 -18.32
C TYR A 29 -3.09 3.73 -19.11
N PHE A 30 -3.01 2.56 -18.46
CA PHE A 30 -2.41 1.35 -19.05
C PHE A 30 -3.43 0.45 -19.74
N LEU A 31 -4.62 0.29 -19.15
CA LEU A 31 -5.62 -0.64 -19.69
C LEU A 31 -6.60 0.06 -20.63
N LYS A 32 -6.61 1.41 -20.62
CA LYS A 32 -7.58 2.24 -21.35
C LYS A 32 -9.03 1.85 -21.05
N THR A 33 -9.26 1.23 -19.90
CA THR A 33 -10.55 0.80 -19.38
C THR A 33 -10.57 1.18 -17.91
N SER A 34 -11.48 2.08 -17.53
CA SER A 34 -11.57 2.55 -16.15
C SER A 34 -12.91 2.18 -15.56
N THR A 35 -12.93 1.35 -14.52
CA THR A 35 -14.15 1.01 -13.80
C THR A 35 -14.05 1.55 -12.38
N VAL A 36 -14.85 2.58 -12.08
CA VAL A 36 -14.93 3.15 -10.73
C VAL A 36 -15.26 2.07 -9.71
N PHE A 37 -16.14 1.11 -10.08
CA PHE A 37 -16.53 -0.01 -9.23
C PHE A 37 -15.34 -0.87 -8.78
N LEU A 38 -14.41 -1.23 -9.66
CA LEU A 38 -13.26 -2.07 -9.29
C LEU A 38 -12.29 -1.30 -8.39
N SER A 39 -12.04 -0.03 -8.69
CA SER A 39 -11.20 0.81 -7.84
C SER A 39 -11.84 1.06 -6.46
N THR A 40 -13.17 1.19 -6.39
CA THR A 40 -13.91 1.28 -5.13
C THR A 40 -13.82 -0.04 -4.35
N PHE A 41 -13.99 -1.18 -5.01
CA PHE A 41 -13.82 -2.51 -4.39
C PHE A 41 -12.43 -2.64 -3.76
N VAL A 42 -11.37 -2.36 -4.53
CA VAL A 42 -9.99 -2.41 -4.02
C VAL A 42 -9.75 -1.43 -2.86
N SER A 43 -10.29 -0.21 -2.95
CA SER A 43 -10.22 0.80 -1.87
C SER A 43 -10.87 0.30 -0.58
N ILE A 44 -12.05 -0.28 -0.67
CA ILE A 44 -12.79 -0.82 0.47
C ILE A 44 -12.06 -2.04 1.07
N ALA A 45 -11.56 -2.95 0.23
CA ALA A 45 -10.74 -4.07 0.68
C ALA A 45 -9.52 -3.63 1.49
N ILE A 46 -8.81 -2.57 1.05
CA ILE A 46 -7.68 -1.99 1.80
C ILE A 46 -8.15 -1.46 3.15
N PHE A 47 -9.25 -0.70 3.19
CA PHE A 47 -9.78 -0.17 4.45
C PHE A 47 -10.12 -1.30 5.44
N ILE A 48 -10.85 -2.32 4.97
CA ILE A 48 -11.27 -3.49 5.75
C ILE A 48 -10.04 -4.20 6.30
N MET A 49 -9.05 -4.52 5.46
CA MET A 49 -7.87 -5.29 5.89
C MET A 49 -7.07 -4.55 6.97
N TYR A 50 -6.83 -3.25 6.78
CA TYR A 50 -6.13 -2.44 7.78
C TYR A 50 -6.93 -2.27 9.07
N TYR A 51 -8.26 -2.13 8.97
CA TYR A 51 -9.12 -2.08 10.15
C TYR A 51 -9.05 -3.37 10.98
N ILE A 52 -9.16 -4.53 10.34
CA ILE A 52 -9.12 -5.81 11.05
C ILE A 52 -7.72 -6.03 11.66
N GLN A 53 -6.65 -5.69 10.92
CA GLN A 53 -5.27 -5.75 11.44
C GLN A 53 -5.08 -4.93 12.71
N GLN A 54 -5.60 -3.70 12.75
CA GLN A 54 -5.46 -2.80 13.91
C GLN A 54 -6.36 -3.18 15.10
N THR A 55 -7.52 -3.78 14.85
CA THR A 55 -8.50 -4.06 15.91
C THR A 55 -8.41 -5.46 16.50
N PHE A 56 -8.18 -6.49 15.69
CA PHE A 56 -8.23 -7.89 16.13
C PHE A 56 -6.85 -8.50 16.37
N TRP A 57 -5.82 -8.00 15.69
CA TRP A 57 -4.50 -8.64 15.67
C TRP A 57 -3.37 -7.78 16.25
N HIS A 58 -3.76 -6.82 17.11
CA HIS A 58 -2.83 -6.00 17.88
C HIS A 58 -2.10 -6.80 18.95
N ASN A 59 -0.82 -6.49 19.14
CA ASN A 59 -0.06 -6.99 20.27
C ASN A 59 -0.44 -6.23 21.54
N ILE A 60 -0.68 -6.95 22.63
CA ILE A 60 -0.79 -6.42 24.01
C ILE A 60 0.51 -5.68 24.44
N ASN A 61 1.60 -5.77 23.67
CA ASN A 61 2.85 -5.05 23.94
C ASN A 61 3.04 -3.79 23.07
N ASP A 62 2.14 -3.49 22.13
CA ASP A 62 2.15 -2.28 21.28
C ASP A 62 1.15 -1.21 21.80
N GLU A 63 0.99 -1.11 23.12
CA GLU A 63 0.05 -0.18 23.79
C GLU A 63 0.34 1.33 23.53
N ASN A 64 1.35 1.66 22.73
CA ASN A 64 1.91 3.01 22.58
C ASN A 64 1.87 3.59 21.15
N SER A 65 0.94 3.15 20.30
CA SER A 65 0.64 3.81 19.02
C SER A 65 -0.58 4.73 19.20
N ASP A 66 -0.38 6.04 19.07
CA ASP A 66 -1.46 7.04 19.17
C ASP A 66 -2.63 6.72 18.22
N GLN A 67 -2.32 6.11 17.07
CA GLN A 67 -3.30 5.68 16.09
C GLN A 67 -4.20 4.57 16.61
N THR A 68 -3.62 3.48 17.12
CA THR A 68 -4.38 2.33 17.60
C THR A 68 -5.24 2.73 18.80
N ASN A 69 -4.66 3.48 19.74
CA ASN A 69 -5.38 3.96 20.93
C ASN A 69 -6.55 4.88 20.54
N TRP A 70 -6.35 5.76 19.57
CA TRP A 70 -7.42 6.61 19.07
C TRP A 70 -8.52 5.81 18.37
N LEU A 71 -8.16 4.81 17.56
CA LEU A 71 -9.13 3.95 16.87
C LEU A 71 -9.95 3.10 17.86
N LEU A 72 -9.30 2.50 18.87
CA LEU A 72 -9.97 1.75 19.92
C LEU A 72 -10.91 2.64 20.76
N HIS A 73 -10.52 3.88 21.05
CA HIS A 73 -11.39 4.84 21.72
C HIS A 73 -12.65 5.18 20.91
N ASN A 74 -12.55 5.19 19.57
CA ASN A 74 -13.65 5.47 18.66
C ASN A 74 -14.27 4.20 18.03
N LYS A 75 -13.97 3.02 18.60
CA LYS A 75 -14.28 1.71 17.99
C LYS A 75 -15.74 1.56 17.54
N LYS A 76 -16.71 2.00 18.34
CA LYS A 76 -18.15 1.90 17.99
C LYS A 76 -18.49 2.59 16.66
N ILE A 77 -17.84 3.69 16.34
CA ILE A 77 -18.05 4.41 15.07
C ILE A 77 -17.42 3.61 13.93
N PHE A 78 -16.18 3.14 14.13
CA PHE A 78 -15.48 2.37 13.10
C PHE A 78 -16.07 0.99 12.84
N ASP A 79 -16.62 0.30 13.85
CA ASP A 79 -17.35 -0.95 13.67
C ASP A 79 -18.57 -0.75 12.76
N LYS A 80 -19.31 0.35 12.93
CA LYS A 80 -20.44 0.69 12.06
C LYS A 80 -20.00 0.98 10.62
N ILE A 81 -18.91 1.73 10.47
CA ILE A 81 -18.33 2.03 9.14
C ILE A 81 -17.84 0.73 8.48
N PHE A 82 -17.15 -0.12 9.23
CA PHE A 82 -16.68 -1.42 8.78
C PHE A 82 -17.83 -2.30 8.28
N VAL A 83 -18.90 -2.46 9.07
CA VAL A 83 -20.06 -3.26 8.65
C VAL A 83 -20.71 -2.68 7.40
N GLY A 84 -20.88 -1.36 7.32
CA GLY A 84 -21.43 -0.70 6.13
C GLY A 84 -20.57 -0.93 4.88
N LEU A 85 -19.25 -0.74 5.00
CA LEU A 85 -18.32 -0.96 3.89
C LEU A 85 -18.22 -2.43 3.50
N PHE A 86 -18.30 -3.36 4.46
CA PHE A 86 -18.31 -4.80 4.18
C PHE A 86 -19.55 -5.23 3.38
N ILE A 87 -20.72 -4.67 3.69
CA ILE A 87 -21.94 -4.91 2.90
C ILE A 87 -21.78 -4.35 1.48
N ILE A 88 -21.21 -3.14 1.34
CA ILE A 88 -20.91 -2.55 0.03
C ILE A 88 -19.92 -3.42 -0.75
N GLU A 89 -18.90 -3.97 -0.09
CA GLU A 89 -17.91 -4.85 -0.70
C GLU A 89 -18.55 -6.13 -1.26
N ILE A 90 -19.45 -6.76 -0.50
CA ILE A 90 -20.22 -7.92 -0.96
C ILE A 90 -21.07 -7.55 -2.17
N PHE A 91 -21.76 -6.40 -2.13
CA PHE A 91 -22.53 -5.93 -3.27
C PHE A 91 -21.66 -5.71 -4.51
N LEU A 92 -20.51 -5.05 -4.35
CA LEU A 92 -19.55 -4.82 -5.43
C LEU A 92 -18.99 -6.13 -5.97
N PHE A 93 -18.73 -7.12 -5.11
CA PHE A 93 -18.25 -8.44 -5.53
C PHE A 93 -19.21 -9.12 -6.51
N PHE A 94 -20.52 -9.07 -6.26
CA PHE A 94 -21.52 -9.63 -7.18
C PHE A 94 -21.79 -8.74 -8.39
N LYS A 95 -21.57 -7.42 -8.26
CA LYS A 95 -21.75 -6.47 -9.37
C LYS A 95 -20.60 -6.52 -10.38
N LEU A 96 -19.38 -6.66 -9.89
CA LEU A 96 -18.17 -6.87 -10.67
C LEU A 96 -18.18 -8.33 -11.14
N THR A 97 -18.50 -8.54 -12.40
CA THR A 97 -18.53 -9.88 -13.01
C THR A 97 -17.11 -10.42 -13.16
N PHE A 98 -16.48 -10.82 -12.05
CA PHE A 98 -15.12 -11.32 -12.03
C PHE A 98 -15.00 -12.62 -12.83
N SER A 99 -13.97 -12.74 -13.66
CA SER A 99 -13.65 -14.01 -14.29
C SER A 99 -13.12 -15.03 -13.27
N PHE A 100 -13.15 -16.30 -13.65
CA PHE A 100 -12.63 -17.38 -12.82
C PHE A 100 -11.16 -17.16 -12.40
N VAL A 101 -10.34 -16.62 -13.30
CA VAL A 101 -8.93 -16.28 -13.02
C VAL A 101 -8.83 -15.18 -11.96
N GLN A 102 -9.64 -14.12 -12.07
CA GLN A 102 -9.69 -13.05 -11.07
C GLN A 102 -10.14 -13.57 -9.70
N ILE A 103 -11.14 -14.46 -9.66
CA ILE A 103 -11.61 -15.07 -8.40
C ILE A 103 -10.51 -15.89 -7.74
N ILE A 104 -9.81 -16.75 -8.49
CA ILE A 104 -8.67 -17.52 -7.97
C ILE A 104 -7.59 -16.60 -7.42
N PHE A 105 -7.26 -15.54 -8.17
CA PHE A 105 -6.22 -14.60 -7.78
C PHE A 105 -6.61 -13.80 -6.52
N LEU A 106 -7.86 -13.35 -6.43
CA LEU A 106 -8.42 -12.73 -5.22
C LEU A 106 -8.36 -13.66 -4.01
N ALA A 107 -8.75 -14.93 -4.20
CA ALA A 107 -8.68 -15.94 -3.14
C ALA A 107 -7.24 -16.14 -2.66
N PHE A 108 -6.28 -16.24 -3.59
CA PHE A 108 -4.86 -16.34 -3.28
C PHE A 108 -4.35 -15.13 -2.49
N LEU A 109 -4.63 -13.91 -2.94
CA LEU A 109 -4.24 -12.68 -2.23
C LEU A 109 -4.86 -12.59 -0.84
N SER A 110 -6.12 -13.02 -0.71
CA SER A 110 -6.85 -13.04 0.57
C SER A 110 -6.23 -14.04 1.54
N ILE A 111 -5.88 -15.24 1.07
CA ILE A 111 -5.20 -16.27 1.88
C ILE A 111 -3.84 -15.75 2.36
N ILE A 112 -3.03 -15.16 1.48
CA ILE A 112 -1.73 -14.59 1.90
C ILE A 112 -1.94 -13.47 2.91
N SER A 113 -2.92 -12.59 2.69
CA SER A 113 -3.23 -11.48 3.61
C SER A 113 -3.64 -11.97 4.99
N ILE A 114 -4.42 -13.06 5.07
CA ILE A 114 -4.78 -13.72 6.34
C ILE A 114 -3.54 -14.36 6.97
N LEU A 115 -2.77 -15.15 6.21
CA LEU A 115 -1.56 -15.84 6.69
C LEU A 115 -0.47 -14.87 7.15
N TYR A 116 -0.46 -13.66 6.58
CA TYR A 116 0.44 -12.60 6.99
C TYR A 116 0.24 -12.18 8.44
N VAL A 117 -1.00 -12.28 8.96
CA VAL A 117 -1.36 -11.86 10.32
C VAL A 117 -1.65 -13.07 11.24
N PHE A 118 -2.12 -14.18 10.69
CA PHE A 118 -2.57 -15.38 11.42
C PHE A 118 -1.81 -16.64 10.96
N PRO A 119 -1.49 -17.61 11.83
CA PRO A 119 -1.65 -17.60 13.29
C PRO A 119 -0.58 -16.74 13.96
N ARG A 120 -0.92 -16.03 15.03
CA ARG A 120 -0.08 -14.95 15.62
C ARG A 120 1.41 -15.29 15.84
N LYS A 121 1.74 -16.52 16.23
CA LYS A 121 3.13 -16.96 16.48
C LYS A 121 3.89 -17.30 15.20
N SER A 122 3.22 -17.86 14.20
CA SER A 122 3.79 -18.33 12.94
C SER A 122 3.32 -17.52 11.73
N ALA A 123 2.81 -16.31 11.98
CA ALA A 123 2.32 -15.40 10.95
C ALA A 123 3.47 -15.01 10.01
N LEU A 124 3.20 -14.85 8.71
CA LEU A 124 4.27 -14.55 7.76
C LEU A 124 4.97 -13.22 8.06
N ARG A 125 4.31 -12.27 8.74
CA ARG A 125 4.92 -11.02 9.21
C ARG A 125 6.10 -11.23 10.17
N ASN A 126 6.15 -12.37 10.87
CA ASN A 126 7.21 -12.68 11.83
C ASN A 126 8.46 -13.26 11.15
N ILE A 127 8.38 -13.63 9.86
CA ILE A 127 9.52 -14.15 9.10
C ILE A 127 10.45 -12.98 8.78
N PRO A 128 11.72 -13.00 9.24
CA PRO A 128 12.67 -11.92 9.00
C PRO A 128 12.81 -11.60 7.52
N TYR A 129 12.90 -10.31 7.18
CA TYR A 129 13.11 -9.78 5.82
C TYR A 129 11.97 -10.02 4.82
N LEU A 130 11.09 -11.00 5.05
CA LEU A 130 10.04 -11.40 4.11
C LEU A 130 8.82 -10.45 4.13
N LYS A 131 8.59 -9.78 5.26
CA LYS A 131 7.48 -8.83 5.48
C LYS A 131 7.32 -7.85 4.30
N ASN A 132 8.39 -7.15 3.91
CA ASN A 132 8.32 -6.12 2.87
C ASN A 132 8.03 -6.69 1.47
N PHE A 133 8.54 -7.90 1.17
CA PHE A 133 8.22 -8.59 -0.07
C PHE A 133 6.74 -8.97 -0.14
N ILE A 134 6.18 -9.52 0.94
CA ILE A 134 4.77 -9.92 1.00
C ILE A 134 3.85 -8.71 0.83
N ILE A 135 4.09 -7.63 1.60
CA ILE A 135 3.26 -6.42 1.51
C ILE A 135 3.32 -5.85 0.09
N SER A 136 4.52 -5.74 -0.49
CA SER A 136 4.69 -5.20 -1.85
C SER A 136 4.02 -6.07 -2.91
N ALA A 137 4.06 -7.39 -2.75
CA ALA A 137 3.38 -8.32 -3.63
C ALA A 137 1.85 -8.18 -3.54
N ILE A 138 1.29 -8.05 -2.33
CA ILE A 138 -0.15 -7.85 -2.13
C ILE A 138 -0.59 -6.52 -2.74
N TRP A 139 0.10 -5.42 -2.46
CA TRP A 139 -0.23 -4.11 -3.02
C TRP A 139 -0.15 -4.12 -4.56
N THR A 140 0.90 -4.70 -5.12
CA THR A 140 1.06 -4.79 -6.59
C THR A 140 0.00 -5.69 -7.20
N GLY A 141 -0.27 -6.83 -6.56
CA GLY A 141 -1.27 -7.79 -6.95
C GLY A 141 -2.65 -7.17 -7.00
N THR A 142 -3.08 -6.54 -5.91
CA THR A 142 -4.41 -5.97 -5.77
C THR A 142 -4.62 -4.74 -6.66
N LEU A 143 -3.65 -3.82 -6.74
CA LEU A 143 -3.83 -2.56 -7.46
C LEU A 143 -3.64 -2.67 -8.97
N PHE A 144 -2.73 -3.54 -9.42
CA PHE A 144 -2.27 -3.52 -10.81
C PHE A 144 -2.50 -4.85 -11.52
N ILE A 145 -2.20 -5.99 -10.88
CA ILE A 145 -2.35 -7.29 -11.53
C ILE A 145 -3.82 -7.70 -11.60
N LEU A 146 -4.58 -7.55 -10.51
CA LEU A 146 -6.00 -7.87 -10.48
C LEU A 146 -6.82 -7.22 -11.62
N PRO A 147 -6.73 -5.90 -11.87
CA PRO A 147 -7.47 -5.27 -12.97
C PRO A 147 -7.00 -5.70 -14.37
N SER A 148 -5.78 -6.25 -14.51
CA SER A 148 -5.17 -6.58 -15.80
C SER A 148 -4.99 -8.07 -16.04
N ILE A 149 -5.34 -8.94 -15.07
CA ILE A 149 -4.93 -10.34 -15.06
C ILE A 149 -5.47 -11.13 -16.26
N GLU A 150 -6.60 -10.71 -16.82
CA GLU A 150 -7.18 -11.32 -18.02
C GLU A 150 -6.32 -11.10 -19.26
N ASN A 151 -5.62 -9.97 -19.32
CA ASN A 151 -4.74 -9.57 -20.42
C ASN A 151 -3.26 -9.63 -20.01
N PHE A 152 -2.96 -10.39 -18.97
CA PHE A 152 -1.65 -10.37 -18.33
C PHE A 152 -0.51 -10.77 -19.28
N PHE A 153 -0.75 -11.80 -20.10
CA PHE A 153 0.24 -12.27 -21.07
C PHE A 153 0.22 -11.47 -22.39
N SER A 154 -0.91 -10.86 -22.75
CA SER A 154 -1.06 -10.12 -24.01
C SER A 154 -0.50 -8.69 -23.93
N ASN A 155 -0.64 -8.01 -22.79
CA ASN A 155 -0.27 -6.60 -22.66
C ASN A 155 1.22 -6.38 -22.33
N ASN A 156 2.00 -7.44 -22.10
CA ASN A 156 3.44 -7.39 -21.75
C ASN A 156 3.79 -6.33 -20.68
N LEU A 157 2.95 -6.20 -19.66
CA LEU A 157 3.07 -5.20 -18.59
C LEU A 157 4.03 -5.61 -17.47
N TRP A 158 4.84 -6.66 -17.67
CA TRP A 158 5.75 -7.18 -16.66
C TRP A 158 6.68 -6.13 -16.08
N GLN A 159 7.26 -5.30 -16.94
CA GLN A 159 8.13 -4.20 -16.52
C GLN A 159 7.39 -3.18 -15.65
N VAL A 160 6.11 -2.92 -15.97
CA VAL A 160 5.24 -2.02 -15.20
C VAL A 160 4.95 -2.61 -13.82
N TYR A 161 4.59 -3.89 -13.73
CA TYR A 161 4.35 -4.56 -12.44
C TYR A 161 5.63 -4.61 -11.59
N SER A 162 6.79 -4.88 -12.19
CA SER A 162 8.07 -4.85 -11.49
C SER A 162 8.39 -3.46 -10.95
N ALA A 163 8.15 -2.39 -11.72
CA ALA A 163 8.35 -1.02 -11.26
C ALA A 163 7.45 -0.69 -10.06
N PHE A 164 6.16 -1.04 -10.12
CA PHE A 164 5.23 -0.83 -9.00
C PHE A 164 5.57 -1.71 -7.77
N PHE A 165 6.06 -2.92 -7.99
CA PHE A 165 6.55 -3.78 -6.91
C PHE A 165 7.73 -3.14 -6.19
N ILE A 166 8.72 -2.64 -6.94
CA ILE A 166 9.89 -1.94 -6.37
C ILE A 166 9.45 -0.67 -5.63
N PHE A 167 8.47 0.06 -6.18
CA PHE A 167 7.89 1.24 -5.53
C PHE A 167 7.30 0.90 -4.16
N TYR A 168 6.41 -0.09 -4.07
CA TYR A 168 5.85 -0.50 -2.77
C TYR A 168 6.90 -1.13 -1.84
N PHE A 169 7.90 -1.82 -2.39
CA PHE A 169 9.01 -2.34 -1.61
C PHE A 169 9.83 -1.22 -0.97
N LEU A 170 10.10 -0.15 -1.71
CA LEU A 170 10.75 1.04 -1.18
C LEU A 170 9.91 1.67 -0.04
N LEU A 171 8.60 1.87 -0.25
CA LEU A 171 7.72 2.46 0.76
C LEU A 171 7.65 1.62 2.05
N THR A 172 7.51 0.30 1.92
CA THR A 172 7.44 -0.60 3.09
C THR A 172 8.74 -0.61 3.90
N VAL A 173 9.89 -0.58 3.23
CA VAL A 173 11.19 -0.44 3.92
C VAL A 173 11.30 0.92 4.63
N ILE A 174 10.79 2.01 4.03
CA ILE A 174 10.74 3.33 4.68
C ILE A 174 9.90 3.28 5.97
N PHE A 175 8.74 2.62 5.93
CA PHE A 175 7.90 2.43 7.11
C PHE A 175 8.60 1.61 8.20
N ASP A 176 9.19 0.47 7.83
CA ASP A 176 9.92 -0.39 8.76
C ASP A 176 11.06 0.34 9.49
N ILE A 177 11.84 1.21 8.82
CA ILE A 177 12.94 1.95 9.44
C ILE A 177 12.45 2.88 10.55
N LYS A 178 11.29 3.46 10.34
CA LYS A 178 10.73 4.44 11.26
C LYS A 178 10.11 3.77 12.47
N ASP A 179 9.52 2.59 12.28
CA ASP A 179 8.92 1.79 13.35
C ASP A 179 9.97 1.00 14.15
N ASN A 180 11.20 0.92 13.62
CA ASN A 180 12.34 0.16 14.15
C ASN A 180 12.86 0.61 15.54
N GLU A 181 12.40 1.74 16.08
CA GLU A 181 12.68 2.10 17.48
C GLU A 181 11.86 1.27 18.48
N LYS A 182 10.83 0.53 18.03
CA LYS A 182 9.91 -0.25 18.88
C LYS A 182 9.80 -1.74 18.53
N ASP A 183 10.24 -2.18 17.35
CA ASP A 183 10.04 -3.54 16.85
C ASP A 183 11.12 -4.56 17.31
N SER A 184 10.69 -5.65 17.93
CA SER A 184 11.54 -6.79 18.33
C SER A 184 11.87 -7.79 17.20
N ILE A 185 11.32 -7.58 16.00
CA ILE A 185 11.49 -8.46 14.84
C ILE A 185 12.68 -7.97 14.00
N LYS A 186 13.54 -8.88 13.51
CA LYS A 186 14.66 -8.54 12.62
C LYS A 186 14.13 -8.12 11.23
N THR A 187 13.97 -6.83 11.02
CA THR A 187 13.72 -6.20 9.72
C THR A 187 15.04 -5.92 9.00
N PHE A 188 14.98 -5.56 7.71
CA PHE A 188 16.19 -5.08 7.01
C PHE A 188 16.79 -3.83 7.68
N ALA A 189 15.94 -2.99 8.29
CA ALA A 189 16.38 -1.80 8.99
C ALA A 189 17.24 -2.17 10.21
N ASN A 190 16.88 -3.23 10.94
CA ASN A 190 17.68 -3.79 12.04
C ASN A 190 19.02 -4.37 11.58
N LEU A 191 19.08 -5.00 10.40
CA LEU A 191 20.33 -5.58 9.88
C LEU A 191 21.31 -4.54 9.32
N LEU A 192 20.81 -3.50 8.65
CA LEU A 192 21.66 -2.57 7.89
C LEU A 192 21.99 -1.27 8.64
N GLY A 193 21.24 -0.89 9.69
CA GLY A 193 21.50 0.33 10.45
C GLY A 193 21.66 1.56 9.55
N LYS A 194 22.77 2.30 9.68
CA LYS A 194 23.07 3.48 8.83
C LYS A 194 23.17 3.15 7.32
N LYS A 195 23.52 1.92 6.94
CA LYS A 195 23.60 1.48 5.52
C LYS A 195 22.21 1.34 4.90
N MET A 196 21.15 1.31 5.70
CA MET A 196 19.78 1.23 5.21
C MET A 196 19.38 2.47 4.39
N GLN A 197 19.77 3.67 4.82
CA GLN A 197 19.54 4.88 4.02
C GLN A 197 20.20 4.74 2.65
N LEU A 198 21.41 4.18 2.57
CA LEU A 198 22.09 3.95 1.28
C LEU A 198 21.31 2.96 0.39
N LEU A 199 20.79 1.86 0.96
CA LEU A 199 19.92 0.92 0.25
C LEU A 199 18.66 1.61 -0.30
N LEU A 200 18.00 2.44 0.51
CA LEU A 200 16.81 3.19 0.08
C LEU A 200 17.11 4.14 -1.08
N HIS A 201 18.21 4.88 -1.01
CA HIS A 201 18.63 5.74 -2.12
C HIS A 201 18.91 4.92 -3.39
N PHE A 202 19.58 3.77 -3.24
CA PHE A 202 19.83 2.85 -4.36
C PHE A 202 18.52 2.32 -4.97
N LEU A 203 17.57 1.87 -4.15
CA LEU A 203 16.27 1.40 -4.60
C LEU A 203 15.47 2.51 -5.29
N ASN A 204 15.52 3.76 -4.80
CA ASN A 204 14.87 4.90 -5.44
C ASN A 204 15.48 5.21 -6.82
N ILE A 205 16.82 5.14 -6.94
CA ILE A 205 17.50 5.30 -8.24
C ILE A 205 17.13 4.15 -9.18
N PHE A 206 17.10 2.92 -8.68
CA PHE A 206 16.71 1.75 -9.46
C PHE A 206 15.26 1.84 -9.95
N LEU A 207 14.35 2.34 -9.10
CA LEU A 207 12.97 2.61 -9.45
C LEU A 207 12.87 3.66 -10.57
N LEU A 208 13.56 4.80 -10.42
CA LEU A 208 13.62 5.85 -11.44
C LEU A 208 14.11 5.28 -12.77
N PHE A 209 15.17 4.47 -12.75
CA PHE A 209 15.72 3.85 -13.94
C PHE A 209 14.72 2.86 -14.59
N GLY A 210 14.07 2.02 -13.77
CA GLY A 210 13.04 1.09 -14.22
C GLY A 210 11.89 1.78 -14.95
N PHE A 211 11.38 2.88 -14.41
CA PHE A 211 10.37 3.69 -15.09
C PHE A 211 10.90 4.35 -16.37
N TYR A 212 12.12 4.89 -16.38
CA TYR A 212 12.68 5.59 -17.53
C TYR A 212 12.98 4.68 -18.74
N LEU A 213 13.35 3.42 -18.47
CA LEU A 213 13.60 2.42 -19.51
C LEU A 213 12.33 1.79 -20.06
N THR A 214 11.25 1.79 -19.28
CA THR A 214 10.01 1.12 -19.67
C THR A 214 9.25 2.00 -20.68
N PRO A 215 9.00 1.53 -21.92
CA PRO A 215 8.39 2.35 -22.98
C PRO A 215 7.03 2.92 -22.62
N PHE A 216 6.25 2.20 -21.79
CA PHE A 216 4.92 2.61 -21.37
C PHE A 216 4.90 3.93 -20.57
N PHE A 217 6.02 4.34 -19.98
CA PHE A 217 6.10 5.56 -19.17
C PHE A 217 6.73 6.74 -19.93
N LYS A 218 6.88 6.66 -21.25
CA LYS A 218 7.55 7.69 -22.06
C LYS A 218 6.98 9.09 -21.83
N ASP A 219 5.66 9.21 -21.75
CA ASP A 219 4.94 10.49 -21.62
C ASP A 219 4.78 10.97 -20.17
N LEU A 220 5.31 10.19 -19.22
CA LEU A 220 5.25 10.40 -17.77
C LEU A 220 6.63 10.66 -17.16
N LYS A 221 7.69 10.69 -17.97
CA LYS A 221 9.08 10.81 -17.48
C LYS A 221 9.30 12.02 -16.56
N PRO A 222 8.84 13.25 -16.90
CA PRO A 222 8.98 14.41 -16.02
C PRO A 222 8.29 14.21 -14.67
N GLU A 223 7.04 13.74 -14.68
CA GLU A 223 6.22 13.56 -13.48
C GLU A 223 6.82 12.49 -12.56
N ILE A 224 7.29 11.38 -13.13
CA ILE A 224 7.97 10.31 -12.40
C ILE A 224 9.28 10.82 -11.79
N PHE A 225 10.03 11.67 -12.49
CA PHE A 225 11.24 12.28 -11.94
C PHE A 225 10.92 13.12 -10.69
N PHE A 226 9.86 13.94 -10.73
CA PHE A 226 9.45 14.72 -9.57
C PHE A 226 8.97 13.85 -8.39
N ILE A 227 8.26 12.76 -8.65
CA ILE A 227 7.88 11.80 -7.59
C ILE A 227 9.13 11.17 -6.96
N ASN A 228 10.09 10.72 -7.76
CA ASN A 228 11.33 10.13 -7.24
C ASN A 228 12.17 11.16 -6.46
N LEU A 229 12.16 12.42 -6.88
CA LEU A 229 12.79 13.52 -6.15
C LEU A 229 12.08 13.78 -4.81
N TYR A 230 10.74 13.75 -4.80
CA TYR A 230 9.95 13.86 -3.59
C TYR A 230 10.27 12.74 -2.60
N ILE A 231 10.30 11.47 -3.06
CA ILE A 231 10.67 10.31 -2.24
C ILE A 231 12.11 10.42 -1.75
N TYR A 232 13.05 10.87 -2.59
CA TYR A 232 14.44 11.12 -2.19
C TYR A 232 14.51 12.09 -1.01
N PHE A 233 13.75 13.20 -1.07
CA PHE A 233 13.69 14.15 0.04
C PHE A 233 13.09 13.52 1.29
N LEU A 234 12.00 12.76 1.17
CA LEU A 234 11.43 12.04 2.31
C LEU A 234 12.47 11.12 2.96
N ILE A 235 13.21 10.34 2.15
CA ILE A 235 14.26 9.45 2.64
C ILE A 235 15.29 10.18 3.51
N ARG A 236 15.68 11.41 3.14
CA ARG A 236 16.61 12.23 3.95
C ARG A 236 16.03 12.70 5.28
N PHE A 237 14.72 12.77 5.41
CA PHE A 237 14.05 13.17 6.65
C PHE A 237 13.61 11.97 7.52
N ILE A 238 13.84 10.72 7.07
CA ILE A 238 13.65 9.51 7.88
C ILE A 238 14.52 9.60 9.14
N GLY A 239 13.88 9.44 10.31
CA GLY A 239 14.54 9.42 11.62
C GLY A 239 14.56 10.76 12.36
N LYS A 240 13.92 11.81 11.85
CA LYS A 240 13.68 13.02 12.66
C LYS A 240 12.43 12.83 13.55
N PRO A 241 12.52 13.11 14.87
CA PRO A 241 11.48 12.76 15.84
C PRO A 241 10.18 13.57 15.72
N ASN A 242 10.20 14.71 15.02
CA ASN A 242 9.08 15.63 15.04
C ASN A 242 8.01 15.27 14.00
N LYS A 243 6.97 14.59 14.52
CA LYS A 243 5.64 14.32 13.93
C LYS A 243 5.52 13.04 13.09
N LEU A 244 5.55 11.90 13.77
CA LEU A 244 5.35 10.55 13.24
C LEU A 244 4.14 10.46 12.26
N LEU A 245 2.97 10.98 12.62
CA LEU A 245 1.77 10.80 11.81
C LEU A 245 1.84 11.47 10.43
N TYR A 246 2.30 12.72 10.40
CA TYR A 246 2.35 13.51 9.17
C TYR A 246 3.33 12.90 8.19
N TYR A 247 4.41 12.31 8.70
CA TYR A 247 5.38 11.62 7.87
C TYR A 247 4.81 10.36 7.20
N HIS A 248 3.94 9.58 7.87
CA HIS A 248 3.29 8.44 7.21
C HIS A 248 2.36 8.90 6.07
N GLY A 249 1.50 9.90 6.34
CA GLY A 249 0.64 10.47 5.30
C GLY A 249 1.41 11.11 4.14
N LEU A 250 2.58 11.70 4.39
CA LEU A 250 3.45 12.22 3.33
C LEU A 250 4.06 11.11 2.46
N ILE A 251 4.40 9.96 3.04
CA ILE A 251 4.87 8.82 2.25
C ILE A 251 3.73 8.29 1.38
N ASP A 252 2.56 8.09 1.96
CA ASP A 252 1.36 7.60 1.24
C ASP A 252 0.92 8.56 0.13
N LEU A 253 1.16 9.86 0.31
CA LEU A 253 0.92 10.88 -0.72
C LEU A 253 1.67 10.60 -2.02
N SER A 254 2.81 9.89 -1.98
CA SER A 254 3.52 9.48 -3.21
C SER A 254 2.66 8.55 -4.09
N SER A 255 1.92 7.62 -3.48
CA SER A 255 0.99 6.73 -4.17
C SER A 255 -0.21 7.49 -4.74
N LEU A 256 -0.74 8.45 -3.98
CA LEU A 256 -1.84 9.31 -4.43
C LEU A 256 -1.43 10.19 -5.62
N LEU A 257 -0.27 10.86 -5.54
CA LEU A 257 0.27 11.68 -6.62
C LEU A 257 0.52 10.86 -7.87
N LEU A 258 1.11 9.67 -7.73
CA LEU A 258 1.32 8.76 -8.86
C LEU A 258 -0.01 8.36 -9.52
N GLY A 259 -1.02 8.03 -8.72
CA GLY A 259 -2.35 7.69 -9.25
C GLY A 259 -3.01 8.85 -9.99
N LEU A 260 -2.91 10.08 -9.47
CA LEU A 260 -3.42 11.27 -10.15
C LEU A 260 -2.69 11.54 -11.47
N ILE A 261 -1.37 11.39 -11.50
CA ILE A 261 -0.57 11.57 -12.72
C ILE A 261 -1.00 10.57 -13.80
N LEU A 262 -1.21 9.30 -13.42
CA LEU A 262 -1.72 8.29 -14.34
C LEU A 262 -3.15 8.60 -14.82
N TYR A 263 -4.00 9.12 -13.95
CA TYR A 263 -5.37 9.48 -14.33
C TYR A 263 -5.43 10.65 -15.33
N LEU A 264 -4.56 11.65 -15.18
CA LEU A 264 -4.59 12.87 -16.00
C LEU A 264 -3.98 12.70 -17.41
N LYS A 265 -3.46 11.52 -17.73
CA LYS A 265 -2.71 11.22 -18.97
C LYS A 265 -3.38 10.08 -19.75
#